data_AF-X1JK56-F1
#
_entry.id   AF-X1JK56-F1
#
_cell.length_a   1.000
_cell.length_b   1.000
_cell.length_c   1.000
_cell.angle_alpha   90.00
_cell.angle_beta   90.00
_cell.angle_gamma   90.00
#
_symmetry.space_group_name_H-M   'P 1'
#
loop_
_entity.id
_entity.type
_entity.pdbx_description
1 polymer ?
#
loop_
_entity_poly.entity_id
_entity_poly.type
_entity_poly.pdbx_seq_one_letter_code
_entity_poly.pdbx_strand_id
1 'polypeptide(L)'
;ESESLLKSVFEDIQKKTMRSMILNESMRIDNRKADEIRQVICEVGVLPRTHGSALFTRGQTQSLGVTTLGTKLDERMIDDLEETSYKSYMLDYNFPPFSVGEVRRMMGTSRREFGHGHLAESAIAPVIPSEEVFPYTIRIVSDILE
;
A
#
# COMPACT_ATOMS: atom_id res chain seq x y z
N GLU A 1 31.31 -19.45 5.85
CA GLU A 1 30.49 -20.61 5.41
C GLU A 1 29.65 -21.20 6.55
N SER A 2 30.20 -21.44 7.75
CA SER A 2 29.42 -21.99 8.87
C SER A 2 28.35 -21.04 9.43
N GLU A 3 28.60 -19.73 9.46
CA GLU A 3 27.64 -18.74 9.98
C GLU A 3 26.39 -18.59 9.08
N SER A 4 26.55 -18.59 7.76
CA SER A 4 25.41 -18.54 6.83
C SER A 4 24.54 -19.78 6.94
N LEU A 5 25.16 -20.95 7.12
CA LEU A 5 24.46 -22.22 7.32
C LEU A 5 23.72 -22.24 8.66
N LEU A 6 24.33 -21.74 9.74
CA LEU A 6 23.68 -21.60 11.04
C LEU A 6 22.46 -20.68 10.95
N LYS A 7 22.58 -19.55 10.25
CA LYS A 7 21.48 -18.61 10.04
C LYS A 7 20.31 -19.27 9.30
N SER A 8 20.56 -19.98 8.20
CA SER A 8 19.49 -20.65 7.45
C SER A 8 18.80 -21.74 8.28
N VAL A 9 19.56 -22.56 8.99
CA VAL A 9 18.99 -23.61 9.86
C VAL A 9 18.16 -23.00 10.98
N PHE A 10 18.62 -21.89 11.56
CA PHE A 10 17.86 -21.17 12.59
C PHE A 10 16.53 -20.61 12.04
N GLU A 11 16.54 -19.99 10.86
CA GLU A 11 15.34 -19.48 10.19
C GLU A 11 14.33 -20.61 9.89
N ASP A 12 14.82 -21.79 9.47
CA ASP A 12 13.98 -22.96 9.22
C ASP A 12 13.33 -23.50 10.50
N ILE A 13 14.10 -23.59 11.58
CA ILE A 13 13.58 -24.00 12.90
C ILE A 13 12.54 -22.99 13.38
N GLN A 14 12.83 -21.69 13.29
CA GLN A 14 11.91 -20.63 13.69
C GLN A 14 10.58 -20.73 12.92
N LYS A 15 10.65 -20.89 11.60
CA LYS A 15 9.48 -21.06 10.73
C LYS A 15 8.68 -22.32 11.10
N LYS A 16 9.35 -23.44 11.36
CA LYS A 16 8.70 -24.70 11.76
C LYS A 16 8.00 -24.56 13.11
N THR A 17 8.64 -23.96 14.10
CA THR A 17 8.09 -23.72 15.44
C THR A 17 6.88 -22.79 15.39
N MET A 18 6.98 -21.66 14.66
CA MET A 18 5.85 -20.75 14.46
C MET A 18 4.65 -21.44 13.80
N ARG A 19 4.89 -22.31 12.82
CA ARG A 19 3.82 -23.07 12.16
C ARG A 19 3.17 -24.06 13.12
N SER A 20 3.95 -24.78 13.92
CA SER A 20 3.41 -25.70 14.93
C SER A 20 2.57 -24.98 15.98
N MET A 21 3.00 -23.80 16.45
CA MET A 21 2.23 -22.98 17.39
C MET A 21 0.86 -22.60 16.81
N ILE A 22 0.81 -22.13 15.55
CA ILE A 22 -0.47 -21.78 14.90
C ILE A 22 -1.38 -23.00 14.74
N LEU A 23 -0.83 -24.16 14.35
CA LEU A 23 -1.62 -25.37 14.10
C LEU A 23 -2.12 -26.05 15.38
N ASN A 24 -1.30 -26.06 16.44
CA ASN A 24 -1.60 -26.80 17.67
C ASN A 24 -2.28 -25.92 18.73
N GLU A 25 -1.88 -24.65 18.84
CA GLU A 25 -2.35 -23.73 19.87
C GLU A 25 -3.35 -22.70 19.33
N SER A 26 -3.58 -22.67 18.01
CA SER A 26 -4.47 -21.71 17.33
C SER A 26 -4.13 -20.24 17.62
N MET A 27 -2.86 -19.97 17.93
CA MET A 27 -2.32 -18.68 18.33
C MET A 27 -1.22 -18.24 17.36
N ARG A 28 -1.23 -16.96 16.99
CA ARG A 28 -0.18 -16.32 16.17
C ARG A 28 0.94 -15.80 17.07
N ILE A 29 2.07 -15.42 16.46
CA ILE A 29 3.25 -14.89 17.16
C ILE A 29 2.98 -13.64 18.01
N ASP A 30 1.98 -12.85 17.63
CA ASP A 30 1.56 -11.66 18.37
C ASP A 30 0.37 -11.93 19.31
N ASN A 31 0.20 -13.19 19.73
CA ASN A 31 -0.84 -13.70 20.63
C ASN A 31 -2.30 -13.50 20.15
N ARG A 32 -2.49 -13.14 18.88
CA ARG A 32 -3.82 -13.04 18.27
C ARG A 32 -4.32 -14.38 17.79
N LYS A 33 -5.64 -14.54 17.76
CA LYS A 33 -6.29 -15.65 17.07
C LYS A 33 -6.16 -15.51 15.55
N ALA A 34 -6.49 -16.58 14.82
CA ALA A 34 -6.42 -16.59 13.36
C ALA A 34 -7.40 -15.59 12.70
N ASP A 35 -8.55 -15.35 13.33
CA ASP A 35 -9.65 -14.48 12.91
C ASP A 35 -9.59 -13.06 13.51
N GLU A 36 -8.64 -12.82 14.41
CA GLU A 36 -8.51 -11.55 15.11
C GLU A 36 -7.71 -10.53 14.30
N ILE A 37 -8.33 -9.38 14.01
CA ILE A 37 -7.69 -8.26 13.29
C ILE A 37 -6.94 -7.39 14.30
N ARG A 38 -5.78 -6.84 13.89
CA ARG A 38 -5.06 -5.81 14.66
C ARG A 38 -5.95 -4.56 14.82
N GLN A 39 -5.70 -3.75 15.84
CA GLN A 39 -6.41 -2.49 16.06
C GLN A 39 -6.43 -1.62 14.79
N VAL A 40 -7.60 -1.11 14.43
CA VAL A 40 -7.81 -0.24 13.26
C VAL A 40 -8.22 1.16 13.73
N ILE A 41 -7.59 2.18 13.15
CA ILE A 41 -7.91 3.59 13.37
C ILE A 41 -8.02 4.24 11.98
N CYS A 42 -9.08 5.03 11.80
CA CYS A 42 -9.33 5.75 10.56
C CYS A 42 -9.62 7.22 10.88
N GLU A 43 -8.90 8.13 10.25
CA GLU A 43 -9.08 9.58 10.39
C GLU A 43 -9.20 10.21 9.01
N VAL A 44 -10.03 11.23 8.86
CA VAL A 44 -10.26 11.95 7.59
C VAL A 44 -10.01 13.43 7.78
N GLY A 45 -9.59 14.12 6.72
CA GLY A 45 -9.29 15.55 6.77
C GLY A 45 -8.04 15.90 7.58
N VAL A 46 -7.08 14.97 7.68
CA VAL A 46 -5.84 15.12 8.45
C VAL A 46 -4.93 16.23 7.91
N LEU A 47 -4.98 16.49 6.59
CA LEU A 47 -4.24 17.57 5.95
C LEU A 47 -5.16 18.75 5.64
N PRO A 48 -4.82 19.98 6.05
CA PRO A 48 -5.75 21.11 6.05
C PRO A 48 -6.03 21.72 4.66
N ARG A 49 -5.19 21.45 3.66
CA ARG A 49 -5.24 22.13 2.34
C ARG A 49 -5.48 21.21 1.15
N THR A 50 -5.43 19.90 1.37
CA THR A 50 -5.64 18.91 0.31
C THR A 50 -7.11 18.82 -0.06
N HIS A 51 -7.44 18.47 -1.30
CA HIS A 51 -8.84 18.26 -1.71
C HIS A 51 -9.50 17.13 -0.89
N GLY A 52 -8.74 16.09 -0.57
CA GLY A 52 -9.12 15.07 0.41
C GLY A 52 -7.89 14.44 1.05
N SER A 53 -8.02 14.02 2.31
CA SER A 53 -6.98 13.25 2.99
C SER A 53 -7.58 12.27 3.98
N ALA A 54 -6.93 11.12 4.16
CA ALA A 54 -7.29 10.12 5.15
C ALA A 54 -6.04 9.42 5.69
N LEU A 55 -6.00 9.19 7.00
CA LEU A 55 -4.98 8.38 7.66
C LEU A 55 -5.61 7.06 8.11
N PHE A 56 -5.08 5.95 7.60
CA PHE A 56 -5.50 4.61 7.96
C PHE A 56 -4.36 3.90 8.69
N THR A 57 -4.63 3.42 9.89
CA THR A 57 -3.67 2.67 10.71
C THR A 57 -4.25 1.33 11.10
N ARG A 58 -3.52 0.23 10.84
CA ARG A 58 -3.85 -1.13 11.26
C ARG A 58 -2.67 -1.81 11.93
N GLY A 59 -2.63 -1.81 13.26
CA GLY A 59 -1.43 -2.20 14.02
C GLY A 59 -0.27 -1.27 13.65
N GLN A 60 0.85 -1.85 13.19
CA GLN A 60 2.04 -1.13 12.70
C GLN A 60 2.03 -1.00 11.17
N THR A 61 0.87 -0.76 10.57
CA THR A 61 0.77 -0.51 9.13
C THR A 61 -0.03 0.76 8.97
N GLN A 62 0.60 1.82 8.46
CA GLN A 62 0.00 3.14 8.38
C GLN A 62 0.10 3.68 6.95
N SER A 63 -1.03 4.14 6.42
CA SER A 63 -1.10 4.74 5.10
C SER A 63 -1.81 6.09 5.18
N LEU A 64 -1.16 7.12 4.67
CA LEU A 64 -1.74 8.43 4.42
C LEU A 64 -2.17 8.50 2.96
N GLY A 65 -3.47 8.51 2.73
CA GLY A 65 -4.08 8.75 1.41
C GLY A 65 -4.36 10.22 1.22
N VAL A 66 -3.91 10.79 0.10
CA VAL A 66 -4.19 12.17 -0.31
C VAL A 66 -4.84 12.16 -1.68
N THR A 67 -6.02 12.75 -1.78
CA THR A 67 -6.76 12.90 -3.04
C THR A 67 -6.56 14.30 -3.58
N THR A 68 -6.24 14.38 -4.87
CA THR A 68 -6.19 15.62 -5.64
C THR A 68 -7.12 15.51 -6.83
N LEU A 69 -8.04 16.48 -6.96
CA LEU A 69 -8.88 16.67 -8.13
C LEU A 69 -8.20 17.61 -9.12
N GLY A 70 -8.13 17.18 -10.37
CA GLY A 70 -7.62 17.93 -11.51
C GLY A 70 -8.68 18.10 -12.60
N THR A 71 -8.32 18.87 -13.61
CA THR A 71 -9.11 19.04 -14.83
C THR A 71 -8.79 17.94 -15.85
N LYS A 72 -9.49 17.96 -16.98
CA LYS A 72 -9.20 17.07 -18.12
C LYS A 72 -7.76 17.20 -18.65
N LEU A 73 -7.13 18.36 -18.50
CA LEU A 73 -5.74 18.56 -18.90
C LEU A 73 -4.73 17.82 -18.00
N ASP A 74 -5.17 17.39 -16.82
CA ASP A 74 -4.36 16.65 -15.86
C ASP A 74 -4.47 15.12 -16.04
N GLU A 75 -5.25 14.65 -17.02
CA GLU A 75 -5.33 13.23 -17.36
C GLU A 75 -3.98 12.68 -17.78
N ARG A 76 -3.70 11.45 -17.36
CA ARG A 76 -2.45 10.80 -17.75
C ARG A 76 -2.61 10.19 -19.14
N MET A 77 -1.92 10.76 -20.12
CA MET A 77 -1.76 10.13 -21.43
C MET A 77 -0.88 8.89 -21.29
N ILE A 78 -1.38 7.75 -21.77
CA ILE A 78 -0.68 6.48 -21.85
C ILE A 78 -0.48 6.19 -23.33
N ASP A 79 0.77 6.22 -23.76
CA ASP A 79 1.16 5.92 -25.13
C ASP A 79 1.65 4.47 -25.20
N ASP A 80 0.71 3.56 -25.40
CA ASP A 80 0.99 2.13 -25.53
C ASP A 80 1.18 1.73 -27.00
N LEU A 81 1.65 0.50 -27.23
CA LEU A 81 2.02 0.03 -28.57
C LEU A 81 0.84 0.03 -29.56
N GLU A 82 -0.38 -0.20 -29.07
CA GLU A 82 -1.58 -0.36 -29.89
C GLU A 82 -2.41 0.92 -29.96
N GLU A 83 -2.51 1.66 -28.85
CA GLU A 83 -3.34 2.85 -28.75
C GLU A 83 -2.80 3.86 -27.74
N THR A 84 -3.05 5.13 -28.02
CA THR A 84 -2.90 6.21 -27.05
C THR A 84 -4.21 6.36 -26.27
N SER A 85 -4.18 6.15 -24.96
CA SER A 85 -5.33 6.29 -24.07
C SER A 85 -5.11 7.39 -23.03
N TYR A 86 -6.20 7.84 -22.41
CA TYR A 86 -6.16 8.83 -21.33
C TYR A 86 -6.76 8.22 -20.08
N LYS A 87 -6.07 8.41 -18.95
CA LYS A 87 -6.49 7.90 -17.65
C LYS A 87 -6.89 9.05 -16.73
N SER A 88 -8.18 9.13 -16.44
CA SER A 88 -8.79 10.11 -15.54
C SER A 88 -8.75 9.71 -14.07
N TYR A 89 -8.46 8.44 -13.75
CA TYR A 89 -8.21 7.99 -12.38
C TYR A 89 -6.84 7.33 -12.26
N MET A 90 -6.04 7.79 -11.29
CA MET A 90 -4.70 7.27 -11.05
C MET A 90 -4.40 7.16 -9.55
N LEU A 91 -3.67 6.10 -9.18
CA LEU A 91 -3.20 5.89 -7.81
C LEU A 91 -1.69 5.64 -7.78
N ASP A 92 -0.97 6.52 -7.08
CA ASP A 92 0.46 6.38 -6.80
C ASP A 92 0.66 5.83 -5.38
N TYR A 93 1.55 4.85 -5.24
CA TYR A 93 1.89 4.22 -3.96
C TYR A 93 3.37 4.44 -3.66
N ASN A 94 3.68 5.07 -2.53
CA ASN A 94 5.03 5.37 -2.09
C ASN A 94 5.40 4.55 -0.86
N PHE A 95 6.56 3.89 -0.90
CA PHE A 95 7.08 3.09 0.21
C PHE A 95 8.46 3.59 0.65
N PRO A 96 8.51 4.71 1.40
CA PRO A 96 9.76 5.28 1.83
C PRO A 96 10.49 4.35 2.83
N PRO A 97 11.84 4.33 2.86
CA PRO A 97 12.62 3.42 3.70
C PRO A 97 12.33 3.54 5.21
N PHE A 98 11.95 4.73 5.66
CA PHE A 98 11.64 4.97 7.06
C PHE A 98 10.41 4.21 7.55
N SER A 99 9.48 3.82 6.65
CA SER A 99 8.29 3.04 7.01
C SER A 99 8.65 1.73 7.72
N VAL A 100 9.77 1.11 7.34
CA VAL A 100 10.30 -0.11 7.97
C VAL A 100 11.46 0.16 8.92
N GLY A 101 11.69 1.42 9.30
CA GLY A 101 12.78 1.83 10.19
C GLY A 101 14.17 1.69 9.58
N GLU A 102 14.29 1.60 8.25
CA GLU A 102 15.58 1.49 7.57
C GLU A 102 16.02 2.80 6.91
N VAL A 103 17.33 2.97 6.74
CA VAL A 103 17.91 4.07 5.95
C VAL A 103 18.34 3.52 4.59
N ARG A 104 17.72 4.01 3.52
CA ARG A 104 18.12 3.69 2.13
C ARG A 104 18.05 4.95 1.26
N ARG A 105 18.73 4.93 0.12
CA ARG A 105 18.66 6.01 -0.86
C ARG A 105 17.26 6.03 -1.50
N MET A 106 16.62 7.20 -1.50
CA MET A 106 15.41 7.43 -2.28
C MET A 106 15.77 7.42 -3.77
N MET A 107 15.28 6.41 -4.48
CA MET A 107 15.41 6.25 -5.93
C MET A 107 14.01 6.33 -6.55
N GLY A 108 13.91 6.21 -7.88
CA GLY A 108 12.60 6.13 -8.55
C GLY A 108 11.77 4.93 -8.07
N THR A 109 10.49 4.93 -8.41
CA THR A 109 9.51 3.93 -8.01
C THR A 109 9.97 2.51 -8.36
N SER A 110 9.99 1.64 -7.36
CA SER A 110 10.31 0.23 -7.51
C SER A 110 9.16 -0.55 -8.15
N ARG A 111 9.46 -1.72 -8.73
CA ARG A 111 8.43 -2.62 -9.29
C ARG A 111 7.38 -3.04 -8.26
N ARG A 112 7.75 -3.15 -6.98
CA ARG A 112 6.82 -3.50 -5.90
C ARG A 112 5.86 -2.37 -5.60
N GLU A 113 6.34 -1.14 -5.53
CA GLU A 113 5.50 0.04 -5.36
C GLU A 113 4.51 0.18 -6.50
N PHE A 114 4.96 0.01 -7.75
CA PHE A 114 4.08 0.00 -8.91
C PHE A 114 3.01 -1.10 -8.82
N GLY A 115 3.39 -2.32 -8.45
CA GLY A 115 2.45 -3.43 -8.30
C GLY A 115 1.42 -3.22 -7.19
N HIS A 116 1.82 -2.70 -6.04
CA HIS A 116 0.89 -2.35 -4.96
C HIS A 116 -0.03 -1.19 -5.33
N GLY A 117 0.50 -0.17 -6.01
CA GLY A 117 -0.29 0.93 -6.55
C GLY A 117 -1.35 0.44 -7.52
N HIS A 118 -0.96 -0.36 -8.51
CA HIS A 118 -1.90 -0.92 -9.49
C HIS A 118 -2.96 -1.85 -8.86
N LEU A 119 -2.58 -2.63 -7.84
CA LEU A 119 -3.54 -3.45 -7.09
C LEU A 119 -4.57 -2.58 -6.36
N ALA A 120 -4.13 -1.54 -5.66
CA ALA A 120 -5.02 -0.63 -4.94
C ALA A 120 -5.90 0.18 -5.90
N GLU A 121 -5.32 0.62 -7.02
CA GLU A 121 -6.02 1.30 -8.11
C GLU A 121 -7.17 0.44 -8.65
N SER A 122 -6.86 -0.81 -9.01
CA SER A 122 -7.83 -1.76 -9.56
C SER A 122 -8.93 -2.11 -8.56
N ALA A 123 -8.63 -2.10 -7.26
CA ALA A 123 -9.61 -2.37 -6.20
C ALA A 123 -10.64 -1.25 -6.05
N ILE A 124 -10.26 0.00 -6.33
CA ILE A 124 -11.12 1.18 -6.18
C ILE A 124 -11.79 1.57 -7.51
N ALA A 125 -11.17 1.28 -8.66
CA ALA A 125 -11.69 1.63 -9.97
C ALA A 125 -13.19 1.30 -10.20
N PRO A 126 -13.75 0.17 -9.74
CA PRO A 126 -15.17 -0.14 -9.94
C PRO A 126 -16.16 0.81 -9.25
N VAL A 127 -15.70 1.57 -8.24
CA VAL A 127 -16.53 2.54 -7.50
C VAL A 127 -16.21 3.99 -7.88
N ILE A 128 -15.29 4.22 -8.80
CA ILE A 128 -14.99 5.55 -9.32
C ILE A 128 -16.14 5.98 -10.26
N PRO A 129 -16.68 7.20 -10.11
CA PRO A 129 -17.74 7.71 -10.98
C PRO A 129 -17.24 7.86 -12.42
N SER A 130 -18.15 7.74 -13.39
CA SER A 130 -17.85 8.04 -14.78
C SER A 130 -17.60 9.54 -14.98
N GLU A 131 -16.84 9.88 -16.03
CA GLU A 131 -16.52 11.28 -16.38
C GLU A 131 -17.77 12.13 -16.67
N GLU A 132 -18.85 11.52 -17.16
CA GLU A 132 -20.13 12.22 -17.39
C GLU A 132 -20.77 12.71 -16.09
N VAL A 133 -20.60 11.95 -15.01
CA VAL A 133 -21.17 12.27 -13.69
C VAL A 133 -20.21 13.14 -12.88
N PHE A 134 -18.90 12.92 -13.03
CA PHE A 134 -17.87 13.63 -12.29
C PHE A 134 -16.69 13.97 -13.21
N PRO A 135 -16.71 15.14 -13.87
CA PRO A 135 -15.76 15.51 -14.92
C PRO A 135 -14.43 16.03 -14.34
N TYR A 136 -13.84 15.28 -13.43
CA TYR A 136 -12.55 15.60 -12.80
C TYR A 136 -11.60 14.41 -12.92
N THR A 137 -10.33 14.74 -13.12
CA THR A 137 -9.24 13.77 -12.97
C THR A 137 -9.01 13.54 -11.48
N ILE A 138 -8.98 12.28 -11.06
CA ILE A 138 -8.75 11.88 -9.67
C ILE A 138 -7.36 11.28 -9.56
N ARG A 139 -6.49 11.94 -8.80
CA ARG A 139 -5.19 11.39 -8.40
C ARG A 139 -5.18 11.10 -6.90
N ILE A 140 -4.91 9.86 -6.55
CA ILE A 140 -4.70 9.44 -5.16
C ILE A 140 -3.21 9.14 -4.97
N VAL A 141 -2.61 9.73 -3.95
CA VAL A 141 -1.26 9.38 -3.50
C VAL A 141 -1.38 8.68 -2.16
N SER A 142 -0.85 7.47 -2.06
CA SER A 142 -0.80 6.68 -0.84
C SER A 142 0.64 6.62 -0.33
N ASP A 143 0.92 7.36 0.74
CA ASP A 143 2.21 7.37 1.42
C ASP A 143 2.18 6.39 2.58
N ILE A 144 3.06 5.38 2.54
CA ILE A 144 3.21 4.44 3.65
C ILE A 144 4.14 5.01 4.69
N LEU A 145 3.62 5.15 5.91
CA LEU A 145 4.31 5.79 7.02
C LEU A 145 4.84 4.78 8.05
N GLU A 146 4.23 3.59 8.11
CA GLU A 146 4.59 2.44 8.96
C GLU A 146 4.30 1.11 8.23
#